data_AF-A0A2V5N7N8-F1
#
_entry.id   AF-A0A2V5N7N8-F1
#
_cell.length_a   1.000
_cell.length_b   1.000
_cell.length_c   1.000
_cell.angle_alpha   90.00
_cell.angle_beta   90.00
_cell.angle_gamma   90.00
#
_symmetry.space_group_name_H-M   'P 1'
#
loop_
_entity.id
_entity.type
_entity.pdbx_description
1 polymer ?
#
loop_
_entity_poly.entity_id
_entity_poly.type
_entity_poly.pdbx_seq_one_letter_code
_entity_poly.pdbx_strand_id
1 'polypeptide(L)'
;MKHSPALGINIPIAVWIDGVQAGAFAKGHVYERSLTPGRHDIYASRPGRISDSWQGTLDVRPGQTYCFVVKCTLNQVYLLPTSRID
;
A
#
# COMPACT_ATOMS: atom_id res chain seq x y z
N MET A 1 -10.03 -12.36 -33.10
CA MET A 1 -9.11 -12.33 -31.93
C MET A 1 -9.43 -11.07 -31.14
N LYS A 2 -10.11 -11.20 -29.99
CA LYS A 2 -10.54 -10.07 -29.17
C LYS A 2 -9.44 -9.82 -28.13
N HIS A 3 -8.61 -8.80 -28.35
CA HIS A 3 -7.63 -8.38 -27.35
C HIS A 3 -8.39 -7.83 -26.15
N SER A 4 -8.36 -8.52 -25.01
CA SER A 4 -8.73 -7.96 -23.72
C SER A 4 -7.69 -6.89 -23.35
N PRO A 5 -8.04 -5.59 -23.29
CA PRO A 5 -7.09 -4.54 -22.94
C PRO A 5 -7.00 -4.46 -21.42
N ALA A 6 -6.49 -5.52 -20.81
CA ALA A 6 -6.15 -5.52 -19.39
C ALA A 6 -4.96 -6.45 -19.19
N LEU A 7 -3.83 -6.11 -19.83
CA LEU A 7 -2.54 -6.36 -19.19
C LEU A 7 -2.61 -5.63 -17.86
N GLY A 8 -3.06 -6.36 -16.83
CA GLY A 8 -3.28 -5.83 -15.49
C GLY A 8 -2.03 -5.08 -15.07
N ILE A 9 -2.20 -3.80 -14.76
CA ILE A 9 -1.16 -2.85 -14.39
C ILE A 9 -0.20 -3.52 -13.39
N ASN A 10 0.93 -4.05 -13.88
CA ASN A 10 1.97 -4.66 -13.04
C ASN A 10 2.96 -3.57 -12.60
N ILE A 11 2.42 -2.42 -12.20
CA ILE A 11 3.24 -1.30 -11.73
C ILE A 11 3.50 -1.57 -10.25
N PRO A 12 4.77 -1.68 -9.81
CA PRO A 12 5.07 -1.84 -8.40
C PRO A 12 4.64 -0.58 -7.65
N ILE A 13 4.07 -0.75 -6.47
CA ILE A 13 3.72 0.36 -5.56
C ILE A 13 4.77 0.43 -4.47
N ALA A 14 5.46 1.55 -4.38
CA ALA A 14 6.39 1.81 -3.31
C ALA A 14 5.63 2.25 -2.06
N VAL A 15 6.03 1.71 -0.91
CA VAL A 15 5.43 2.00 0.40
C VAL A 15 6.52 2.49 1.34
N TRP A 16 6.19 3.52 2.12
CA TRP A 16 7.04 4.10 3.15
C TRP A 16 6.30 4.13 4.48
N ILE A 17 7.05 3.91 5.54
CA ILE A 17 6.60 3.97 6.94
C ILE A 17 7.55 4.93 7.65
N ASP A 18 7.02 6.01 8.21
CA ASP A 18 7.77 7.08 8.89
C ASP A 18 8.90 7.65 8.01
N GLY A 19 8.63 7.82 6.72
CA GLY A 19 9.58 8.33 5.73
C GLY A 19 10.64 7.31 5.26
N VAL A 20 10.70 6.11 5.85
CA VAL A 20 11.61 5.04 5.43
C VAL A 20 10.92 4.11 4.44
N GLN A 21 11.56 3.83 3.30
CA GLN A 21 11.00 2.94 2.30
C GLN A 21 10.93 1.51 2.84
N ALA A 22 9.71 0.97 2.97
CA ALA A 22 9.46 -0.41 3.36
C ALA A 22 9.72 -1.38 2.19
N GLY A 23 9.42 -0.95 0.95
CA GLY A 23 9.69 -1.69 -0.26
C GLY A 23 8.85 -1.22 -1.44
N ALA A 24 8.94 -1.93 -2.55
CA ALA A 24 8.09 -1.74 -3.72
C ALA A 24 7.46 -3.08 -4.13
N PHE A 25 6.13 -3.12 -4.18
CA PHE A 25 5.38 -4.37 -4.24
C PHE A 25 4.50 -4.40 -5.49
N ALA A 26 4.69 -5.43 -6.30
CA ALA A 26 3.84 -5.71 -7.45
C ALA A 26 2.62 -6.52 -7.03
N LYS A 27 1.61 -6.60 -7.91
CA LYS A 27 0.40 -7.40 -7.67
C LYS A 27 0.77 -8.85 -7.28
N GLY A 28 0.13 -9.37 -6.23
CA GLY A 28 0.39 -10.72 -5.71
C GLY A 28 1.46 -10.82 -4.63
N HIS A 29 2.10 -9.70 -4.25
CA HIS A 29 3.02 -9.65 -3.12
C HIS A 29 2.30 -9.24 -1.83
N VAL A 30 2.75 -9.82 -0.72
CA VAL A 30 2.36 -9.44 0.64
C VAL A 30 3.61 -8.93 1.34
N TYR A 31 3.46 -7.86 2.11
CA TYR A 31 4.51 -7.31 2.96
C TYR A 31 4.05 -7.33 4.41
N GLU A 32 4.85 -7.91 5.28
CA GLU A 32 4.57 -8.04 6.70
C GLU A 32 5.75 -7.48 7.50
N ARG A 33 5.44 -6.68 8.52
CA ARG A 33 6.43 -6.13 9.44
C ARG A 33 5.79 -5.81 10.77
N SER A 34 6.53 -6.05 11.85
CA SER A 34 6.18 -5.56 13.19
C SER A 34 6.51 -4.08 13.33
N LEU A 35 5.57 -3.32 13.86
CA LEU A 35 5.74 -1.91 14.22
C LEU A 35 5.70 -1.75 15.73
N THR A 36 6.44 -0.78 16.24
CA THR A 36 6.33 -0.36 17.64
C THR A 36 4.93 0.21 17.90
N PRO A 37 4.38 0.12 19.11
CA PRO A 37 3.15 0.84 19.44
C PRO A 37 3.34 2.36 19.28
N GLY A 38 2.37 3.04 18.70
CA GLY A 38 2.44 4.48 18.45
C GLY A 38 1.84 4.91 17.11
N ARG A 39 1.97 6.21 16.84
CA ARG A 39 1.49 6.84 15.61
C ARG A 39 2.55 6.69 14.51
N HIS A 40 2.16 6.10 13.39
CA HIS A 40 3.02 5.88 12.22
C HIS A 40 2.42 6.54 10.98
N ASP A 41 3.26 7.25 10.22
CA ASP A 41 2.84 7.83 8.96
C ASP A 41 3.13 6.88 7.80
N ILE A 42 2.10 6.58 7.02
CA ILE A 42 2.15 5.62 5.91
C ILE A 42 1.95 6.38 4.61
N TYR A 43 2.86 6.13 3.66
CA TYR A 43 2.81 6.72 2.33
C TYR A 43 2.94 5.63 1.27
N ALA A 44 2.18 5.73 0.20
CA ALA A 44 2.27 4.81 -0.94
C ALA A 44 2.17 5.56 -2.26
N SER A 45 3.01 5.21 -3.24
CA SER A 45 2.96 5.85 -4.56
C SER A 45 3.46 4.93 -5.67
N ARG A 46 3.06 5.27 -6.90
CA ARG A 46 3.72 4.70 -8.08
C ARG A 46 5.12 5.30 -8.23
N PRO A 47 6.16 4.50 -8.48
CA PRO A 47 7.52 5.01 -8.71
C PRO A 47 7.55 6.08 -9.79
N GLY A 48 8.19 7.20 -9.49
CA GLY A 48 8.31 8.34 -10.41
C GLY A 48 7.03 9.19 -10.58
N ARG A 49 5.94 8.92 -9.84
CA ARG A 49 4.69 9.71 -9.89
C ARG A 49 4.22 10.13 -8.51
N ILE A 50 4.85 11.18 -7.97
CA ILE A 50 4.53 11.74 -6.64
C ILE A 50 3.08 12.23 -6.55
N SER A 51 2.51 12.76 -7.64
CA SER A 51 1.12 13.27 -7.68
C SER A 51 0.05 12.18 -7.55
N ASP A 52 0.46 10.93 -7.57
CA ASP A 52 -0.39 9.76 -7.62
C ASP A 52 0.01 8.84 -6.47
N SER A 53 -0.33 9.35 -5.30
CA SER A 53 0.06 8.80 -4.02
C SER A 53 -1.09 8.83 -3.04
N TRP A 54 -0.99 7.94 -2.07
CA TRP A 54 -1.81 7.92 -0.88
C TRP A 54 -0.96 8.26 0.33
N GLN A 55 -1.54 8.99 1.28
CA GLN A 55 -0.95 9.23 2.58
C GLN A 55 -2.01 9.06 3.65
N GLY A 56 -1.63 8.43 4.77
CA GLY A 56 -2.47 8.28 5.93
C GLY A 56 -1.65 7.99 7.17
N THR A 57 -2.29 8.07 8.33
CA THR A 57 -1.65 7.75 9.61
C THR A 57 -2.28 6.48 10.18
N LEU A 58 -1.45 5.60 10.72
CA LEU A 58 -1.83 4.40 11.45
C LEU A 58 -1.43 4.52 12.93
N ASP A 59 -2.41 4.45 13.83
CA ASP A 59 -2.17 4.35 15.27
C ASP A 59 -2.10 2.87 15.69
N VAL A 60 -0.88 2.37 15.85
CA VAL A 60 -0.57 0.97 16.18
C VAL A 60 -0.70 0.74 17.69
N ARG A 61 -1.50 -0.26 18.06
CA ARG A 61 -1.65 -0.71 19.45
C ARG A 61 -0.91 -2.04 19.68
N PRO A 62 -0.41 -2.29 20.92
CA PRO A 62 0.25 -3.56 21.24
C PRO A 62 -0.67 -4.77 20.96
N GLY A 63 -0.13 -5.79 20.30
CA GLY A 63 -0.86 -7.03 20.00
C GLY A 63 -1.92 -6.93 18.90
N GLN A 64 -2.04 -5.79 18.22
CA GLN A 64 -3.03 -5.58 17.17
C GLN A 64 -2.40 -5.73 15.78
N THR A 65 -3.03 -6.51 14.91
CA THR A 65 -2.64 -6.68 13.51
C THR A 65 -3.47 -5.78 12.62
N TYR A 66 -2.83 -5.10 11.68
CA TYR A 66 -3.47 -4.20 10.72
C TYR A 66 -3.15 -4.69 9.31
N CYS A 67 -4.19 -4.84 8.49
CA CYS A 67 -4.07 -5.35 7.13
C CYS A 67 -4.65 -4.34 6.16
N PHE A 68 -3.92 -4.11 5.06
CA PHE A 68 -4.31 -3.19 4.01
C PHE A 68 -4.18 -3.87 2.65
N VAL A 69 -5.08 -3.53 1.74
CA VAL A 69 -4.98 -3.88 0.32
C VAL A 69 -4.70 -2.61 -0.47
N VAL A 70 -3.68 -2.69 -1.32
CA VAL A 70 -3.39 -1.63 -2.28
C VAL A 70 -4.37 -1.74 -3.45
N LYS A 71 -5.07 -0.64 -3.75
CA LYS A 71 -5.86 -0.49 -4.97
C LYS A 71 -5.28 0.64 -5.81
N CYS A 72 -5.12 0.39 -7.09
CA CYS A 72 -4.66 1.38 -8.06
C CYS A 72 -5.78 1.68 -9.05
N THR A 73 -6.06 2.96 -9.27
CA THR A 73 -6.82 3.45 -10.42
C THR A 73 -5.86 4.02 -11.46
N LEU A 74 -6.37 4.53 -12.58
CA LEU A 74 -5.56 5.16 -13.63
C LEU A 74 -4.65 6.27 -13.07
N ASN A 75 -5.10 7.03 -12.06
CA ASN A 75 -4.43 8.24 -11.57
C ASN A 75 -4.19 8.28 -10.06
N GLN A 76 -4.62 7.27 -9.30
CA GLN A 76 -4.48 7.27 -7.84
C GLN A 76 -4.14 5.88 -7.29
N VAL A 77 -3.29 5.88 -6.26
CA VAL A 77 -3.05 4.75 -5.36
C VAL A 77 -3.92 4.93 -4.12
N TYR A 78 -4.41 3.84 -3.56
CA TYR A 78 -5.14 3.80 -2.30
C TYR A 78 -4.68 2.62 -1.46
N LEU A 79 -4.41 2.86 -0.18
CA LEU A 79 -4.33 1.80 0.83
C LEU A 79 -5.69 1.72 1.52
N LEU A 80 -6.40 0.61 1.32
CA LEU A 80 -7.69 0.37 1.96
C LEU A 80 -7.51 -0.64 3.08
N PRO A 81 -7.99 -0.36 4.30
CA PRO A 81 -7.99 -1.37 5.35
C PRO A 81 -8.85 -2.54 4.89
N THR A 82 -8.35 -3.76 5.06
CA THR A 82 -9.21 -4.93 4.99
C THR A 82 -10.04 -4.93 6.27
N SER A 83 -11.34 -5.18 6.17
CA SER A 83 -12.17 -5.46 7.35
C SER A 83 -11.41 -6.45 8.24
N ARG A 84 -11.35 -6.12 9.54
CA ARG A 84 -10.61 -6.84 10.58
C ARG A 84 -10.77 -8.35 10.36
N ILE A 85 -9.66 -9.06 10.22
CA ILE A 85 -9.65 -10.52 10.35
C ILE A 85 -9.64 -10.76 11.85
N ASP A 86 -10.80 -11.10 12.39
CA ASP A 86 -10.98 -11.51 13.78
C ASP A 86 -10.35 -12.89 14.04
#